data_AF-A0A7S2SBG7-F1
#
_entry.id   AF-A0A7S2SBG7-F1
#
_cell.length_a   1.000
_cell.length_b   1.000
_cell.length_c   1.000
_cell.angle_alpha   90.00
_cell.angle_beta   90.00
_cell.angle_gamma   90.00
#
_symmetry.space_group_name_H-M   'P 1'
#
loop_
_entity.id
_entity.type
_entity.pdbx_description
1 polymer ?
#
loop_
_entity_poly.entity_id
_entity_poly.type
_entity_poly.pdbx_seq_one_letter_code
_entity_poly.pdbx_strand_id
1 'polypeptide(L)'
;QESILSTHFSQPNDSRVVKDKRDAGRVDFSKLNSDLKQKLSDREEKRVRKDFEDQLVKLLTQIENINPNMKAGEAYDNVTERLKESVTDFEEAKVNARKKTAQFQKIRNQRSKRFNDAFSHIDQALKTIYTDMTKSSKHPLGGKAFLSLDDSEEPYRGGMKFNAMPPMKRFRDMEQLSGGEKTVAALSLLFAIHSFRPAPFFVMDEIDAALDNVNVLKVCNYIRQRSGDFQCIVISLKDMFYERSNSLIGICRDVATNSSKTLTLDLTQYDTSKQPAEEVPGPSRKSSGRIKRARISSANASQ
;
A
#
# COMPACT_ATOMS: atom_id res chain seq x y z
N GLN A 1 -30.77 -49.64 44.32
CA GLN A 1 -31.93 -49.69 45.23
C GLN A 1 -33.15 -49.94 44.36
N GLU A 2 -33.57 -51.20 44.28
CA GLU A 2 -34.77 -51.62 43.57
C GLU A 2 -35.99 -50.97 44.22
N SER A 3 -36.62 -50.02 43.53
CA SER A 3 -37.94 -49.54 43.88
C SER A 3 -38.94 -50.43 43.14
N ILE A 4 -39.43 -51.42 43.86
CA ILE A 4 -40.62 -52.19 43.49
C ILE A 4 -41.77 -51.18 43.44
N LEU A 5 -42.10 -50.69 42.24
CA LEU A 5 -43.36 -50.00 41.95
C LEU A 5 -44.46 -51.06 42.01
N SER A 6 -44.89 -51.35 43.23
CA SER A 6 -46.10 -52.12 43.50
C SER A 6 -47.25 -51.40 42.80
N THR A 7 -47.86 -52.11 41.87
CA THR A 7 -49.15 -51.75 41.30
C THR A 7 -50.11 -51.45 42.45
N HIS A 8 -50.54 -50.19 42.53
CA HIS A 8 -51.29 -49.60 43.64
C HIS A 8 -52.72 -50.17 43.84
N PHE A 9 -53.02 -51.35 43.30
CA PHE A 9 -54.37 -51.93 43.25
C PHE A 9 -54.66 -53.02 44.30
N SER A 10 -53.75 -53.25 45.25
CA SER A 10 -53.90 -54.36 46.22
C SER A 10 -54.14 -53.92 47.68
N GLN A 11 -54.49 -52.65 47.95
CA GLN A 11 -54.82 -52.20 49.31
C GLN A 11 -56.30 -51.81 49.46
N PRO A 12 -57.17 -52.72 49.93
CA PRO A 12 -58.61 -52.47 50.02
C PRO A 12 -59.03 -51.44 51.08
N ASN A 13 -58.11 -51.01 51.96
CA ASN A 13 -58.38 -50.13 53.11
C ASN A 13 -57.77 -48.71 52.99
N ASP A 14 -57.15 -48.34 51.87
CA ASP A 14 -56.62 -46.98 51.69
C ASP A 14 -57.78 -45.95 51.63
N SER A 15 -57.65 -44.86 52.38
CA SER A 15 -58.59 -43.74 52.44
C SER A 15 -59.05 -43.22 51.07
N ARG A 16 -58.16 -43.22 50.07
CA ARG A 16 -58.49 -42.79 48.69
C ARG A 16 -59.35 -43.81 47.97
N VAL A 17 -59.04 -45.10 48.11
CA VAL A 17 -59.80 -46.23 47.55
C VAL A 17 -61.19 -46.33 48.20
N VAL A 18 -61.29 -46.04 49.50
CA VAL A 18 -62.57 -45.99 50.23
C VAL A 18 -63.41 -44.80 49.78
N LYS A 19 -62.78 -43.64 49.51
CA LYS A 19 -63.46 -42.45 48.98
C LYS A 19 -63.96 -42.69 47.55
N ASP A 20 -63.12 -43.24 46.67
CA ASP A 20 -63.49 -43.58 45.30
C ASP A 20 -64.60 -44.63 45.24
N LYS A 21 -64.59 -45.64 46.14
CA LYS A 21 -65.72 -46.57 46.28
C LYS A 21 -67.01 -45.88 46.72
N ARG A 22 -66.91 -44.89 47.62
CA ARG A 22 -68.06 -44.13 48.13
C ARG A 22 -68.63 -43.20 47.06
N ASP A 23 -67.77 -42.61 46.24
CA ASP A 23 -68.13 -41.73 45.13
C ASP A 23 -68.64 -42.51 43.91
N ALA A 24 -68.12 -43.73 43.66
CA ALA A 24 -68.66 -44.66 42.67
C ALA A 24 -70.11 -45.10 42.98
N GLY A 25 -70.47 -45.20 44.26
CA GLY A 25 -71.86 -45.47 44.69
C GLY A 25 -72.82 -44.29 44.52
N ARG A 26 -72.29 -43.08 44.24
CA ARG A 26 -73.05 -41.83 44.01
C ARG A 26 -73.17 -41.47 42.54
N VAL A 27 -72.76 -42.34 41.63
CA VAL A 27 -72.87 -42.08 40.19
C VAL A 27 -74.35 -42.15 39.79
N ASP A 28 -74.89 -41.02 39.35
CA ASP A 28 -76.27 -40.91 38.89
C ASP A 28 -76.39 -41.42 37.44
N PHE A 29 -76.92 -42.63 37.28
CA PHE A 29 -77.13 -43.26 35.97
C PHE A 29 -78.45 -42.84 35.30
N SER A 30 -79.19 -41.87 35.85
CA SER A 30 -80.47 -41.42 35.30
C SER A 30 -80.39 -40.97 33.84
N LYS A 31 -79.26 -40.38 33.42
CA LYS A 31 -79.01 -39.87 32.06
C LYS A 31 -78.52 -40.90 31.04
N LEU A 32 -78.32 -42.16 31.42
CA LEU A 32 -77.96 -43.22 30.46
C LEU A 32 -79.18 -43.67 29.65
N ASN A 33 -78.98 -43.94 28.36
CA ASN A 33 -79.99 -44.57 27.48
C ASN A 33 -80.43 -45.93 28.04
N SER A 34 -81.69 -46.32 27.76
CA SER A 34 -82.33 -47.55 28.28
C SER A 34 -81.50 -48.82 28.09
N ASP A 35 -80.74 -48.88 27.00
CA ASP A 35 -79.98 -50.05 26.56
C ASP A 35 -78.69 -50.26 27.38
N LEU A 36 -78.21 -49.20 28.05
CA LEU A 36 -77.01 -49.21 28.90
C LEU A 36 -77.35 -49.38 30.39
N LYS A 37 -78.64 -49.40 30.75
CA LYS A 37 -79.14 -49.67 32.12
C LYS A 37 -79.49 -51.14 32.35
N GLN A 38 -79.51 -51.96 31.29
CA GLN A 38 -79.68 -53.40 31.42
C GLN A 38 -78.37 -54.01 31.92
N LYS A 39 -78.47 -54.94 32.90
CA LYS A 39 -77.32 -55.75 33.30
C LYS A 39 -76.88 -56.55 32.07
N LEU A 40 -75.70 -56.21 31.54
CA LEU A 40 -74.99 -57.03 30.57
C LEU A 40 -74.93 -58.46 31.11
N SER A 41 -75.02 -59.45 30.22
CA SER A 41 -74.78 -60.83 30.63
C SER A 41 -73.35 -60.93 31.19
N ASP A 42 -73.10 -61.79 32.20
CA ASP A 42 -71.76 -62.01 32.78
C ASP A 42 -70.68 -62.26 31.70
N ARG A 43 -71.07 -62.76 30.51
CA ARG A 43 -70.19 -62.94 29.35
C ARG A 43 -69.83 -61.63 28.64
N GLU A 44 -70.77 -60.71 28.50
CA GLU A 44 -70.57 -59.45 27.80
C GLU A 44 -69.82 -58.45 28.68
N GLU A 45 -70.13 -58.43 29.98
CA GLU A 45 -69.35 -57.64 30.95
C GLU A 45 -67.89 -58.11 30.96
N LYS A 46 -67.63 -59.42 30.98
CA LYS A 46 -66.27 -59.97 30.88
C LYS A 46 -65.57 -59.63 29.56
N ARG A 47 -66.29 -59.55 28.44
CA ARG A 47 -65.69 -59.14 27.15
C ARG A 47 -65.27 -57.68 27.16
N VAL A 48 -66.16 -56.78 27.58
CA VAL A 48 -65.87 -55.34 27.65
C VAL A 48 -64.73 -55.07 28.64
N ARG A 49 -64.71 -55.77 29.78
CA ARG A 49 -63.61 -55.68 30.76
C ARG A 49 -62.28 -56.13 30.16
N LYS A 50 -62.28 -57.24 29.42
CA LYS A 50 -61.10 -57.76 28.73
C LYS A 50 -60.60 -56.79 27.64
N ASP A 51 -61.50 -56.17 26.89
CA ASP A 51 -61.12 -55.19 25.86
C ASP A 51 -60.43 -53.96 26.48
N PHE A 52 -60.92 -53.47 27.63
CA PHE A 52 -60.27 -52.39 28.37
C PHE A 52 -58.95 -52.83 29.00
N GLU A 53 -58.85 -54.06 29.52
CA GLU A 53 -57.58 -54.63 30.00
C GLU A 53 -56.55 -54.73 28.86
N ASP A 54 -56.95 -55.20 27.69
CA ASP A 54 -56.10 -55.30 26.50
C ASP A 54 -55.66 -53.91 26.00
N GLN A 55 -56.54 -52.90 26.06
CA GLN A 55 -56.17 -51.51 25.76
C GLN A 55 -55.18 -50.95 26.78
N LEU A 56 -55.37 -51.26 28.06
CA LEU A 56 -54.49 -50.82 29.14
C LEU A 56 -53.10 -51.46 29.00
N VAL A 57 -53.03 -52.75 28.68
CA VAL A 57 -51.75 -53.44 28.38
C VAL A 57 -51.07 -52.83 27.15
N LYS A 58 -51.82 -52.50 26.09
CA LYS A 58 -51.26 -51.80 24.91
C LYS A 58 -50.69 -50.42 25.25
N LEU A 59 -51.41 -49.64 26.05
CA LEU A 59 -50.96 -48.33 26.50
C LEU A 59 -49.74 -48.43 27.43
N LEU A 60 -49.72 -49.40 28.35
CA LEU A 60 -48.57 -49.65 29.22
C LEU A 60 -47.34 -50.06 28.44
N THR A 61 -47.46 -50.99 27.49
CA THR A 61 -46.34 -51.40 26.62
C THR A 61 -45.86 -50.26 25.71
N GLN A 62 -46.75 -49.39 25.25
CA GLN A 62 -46.36 -48.17 24.54
C GLN A 62 -45.57 -47.21 25.45
N ILE A 63 -46.01 -47.02 26.70
CA ILE A 63 -45.33 -46.15 27.65
C ILE A 63 -43.96 -46.72 28.04
N GLU A 64 -43.84 -48.03 28.27
CA GLU A 64 -42.55 -48.69 28.57
C GLU A 64 -41.57 -48.62 27.40
N ASN A 65 -42.06 -48.66 26.16
CA ASN A 65 -41.23 -48.51 24.97
C ASN A 65 -40.80 -47.06 24.72
N ILE A 66 -41.51 -46.07 25.27
CA ILE A 66 -41.12 -44.66 25.20
C ILE A 66 -40.16 -44.39 26.35
N ASN A 67 -38.87 -44.30 26.04
CA ASN A 67 -37.86 -43.74 26.95
C ASN A 67 -37.62 -42.27 26.58
N PRO A 68 -38.36 -41.31 27.17
CA PRO A 68 -38.17 -39.90 26.85
C PRO A 68 -36.80 -39.45 27.38
N ASN A 69 -35.95 -38.93 26.50
CA ASN A 69 -34.71 -38.31 26.92
C ASN A 69 -35.00 -36.97 27.60
N MET A 70 -35.13 -36.99 28.93
CA MET A 70 -35.47 -35.80 29.72
C MET A 70 -34.41 -34.67 29.61
N LYS A 71 -33.19 -34.99 29.19
CA LYS A 71 -32.11 -34.00 28.96
C LYS A 71 -32.11 -33.41 27.56
N ALA A 72 -32.98 -33.87 26.66
CA ALA A 72 -33.03 -33.38 25.28
C ALA A 72 -33.44 -31.90 25.21
N GLY A 73 -34.36 -31.46 26.09
CA GLY A 73 -34.74 -30.04 26.19
C GLY A 73 -33.58 -29.16 26.62
N GLU A 74 -32.91 -29.52 27.73
CA GLU A 74 -31.73 -28.79 28.22
C GLU A 74 -30.59 -28.78 27.19
N ALA A 75 -30.35 -29.90 26.49
CA ALA A 75 -29.33 -29.96 25.45
C ALA A 75 -29.68 -29.06 24.24
N TYR A 76 -30.95 -29.01 23.86
CA TYR A 76 -31.44 -28.10 22.81
C TYR A 76 -31.26 -26.64 23.21
N ASP A 77 -31.62 -26.27 24.44
CA ASP A 77 -31.48 -24.90 24.94
C ASP A 77 -30.00 -24.47 24.99
N ASN A 78 -29.12 -25.33 25.51
CA ASN A 78 -27.67 -25.08 25.53
C ASN A 78 -27.07 -24.90 24.13
N VAL A 79 -27.48 -25.75 23.16
CA VAL A 79 -26.98 -25.65 21.78
C VAL A 79 -27.53 -24.40 21.09
N THR A 80 -28.80 -24.05 21.32
CA THR A 80 -29.38 -22.84 20.73
C THR A 80 -28.79 -21.56 21.30
N GLU A 81 -28.43 -21.52 22.59
CA GLU A 81 -27.72 -20.40 23.20
C GLU A 81 -26.31 -20.24 22.62
N ARG A 82 -25.52 -21.33 22.56
CA ARG A 82 -24.20 -21.31 21.92
C ARG A 82 -24.25 -20.92 20.44
N LEU A 83 -25.29 -21.36 19.74
CA LEU A 83 -25.50 -20.98 18.35
C LEU A 83 -25.77 -19.48 18.22
N LYS A 84 -26.58 -18.91 19.11
CA LYS A 84 -26.83 -17.45 19.14
C LYS A 84 -25.54 -16.68 19.37
N GLU A 85 -24.74 -17.06 20.37
CA GLU A 85 -23.43 -16.44 20.63
C GLU A 85 -22.49 -16.54 19.43
N SER A 86 -22.39 -17.72 18.81
CA SER A 86 -21.55 -17.92 17.63
C SER A 86 -22.01 -17.10 16.42
N VAL A 87 -23.32 -16.94 16.24
CA VAL A 87 -23.89 -16.11 15.17
C VAL A 87 -23.59 -14.63 15.44
N THR A 88 -23.74 -14.16 16.68
CA THR A 88 -23.41 -12.76 17.02
C THR A 88 -21.93 -12.46 16.81
N ASP A 89 -21.03 -13.35 17.26
CA ASP A 89 -19.59 -13.22 17.06
C ASP A 89 -19.24 -13.20 15.57
N PHE A 90 -19.88 -14.06 14.77
CA PHE A 90 -19.69 -14.10 13.33
C PHE A 90 -20.15 -12.81 12.66
N GLU A 91 -21.30 -12.25 13.06
CA GLU A 91 -21.80 -10.99 12.53
C GLU A 91 -20.86 -9.82 12.88
N GLU A 92 -20.37 -9.76 14.11
CA GLU A 92 -19.40 -8.75 14.53
C GLU A 92 -18.07 -8.88 13.75
N ALA A 93 -17.54 -10.10 13.63
CA ALA A 93 -16.33 -10.38 12.87
C ALA A 93 -16.50 -9.98 11.39
N LYS A 94 -17.67 -10.24 10.80
CA LYS A 94 -18.00 -9.86 9.43
C LYS A 94 -18.07 -8.34 9.25
N VAL A 95 -18.67 -7.62 10.19
CA VAL A 95 -18.70 -6.14 10.17
C VAL A 95 -17.28 -5.58 10.31
N ASN A 96 -16.47 -6.15 11.22
CA ASN A 96 -15.09 -5.73 11.43
C ASN A 96 -14.22 -6.00 10.20
N ALA A 97 -14.34 -7.18 9.58
CA ALA A 97 -13.65 -7.52 8.33
C ALA A 97 -13.99 -6.51 7.23
N ARG A 98 -15.27 -6.21 7.02
CA ARG A 98 -15.71 -5.20 6.04
C ARG A 98 -15.11 -3.82 6.31
N LYS A 99 -15.12 -3.35 7.56
CA LYS A 99 -14.51 -2.08 7.96
C LYS A 99 -13.00 -2.07 7.66
N LYS A 100 -12.28 -3.14 7.99
CA LYS A 100 -10.83 -3.25 7.75
C LYS A 100 -10.50 -3.34 6.27
N THR A 101 -11.28 -4.09 5.47
CA THR A 101 -11.12 -4.14 4.01
C THR A 101 -11.33 -2.77 3.38
N ALA A 102 -12.34 -2.01 3.80
CA ALA A 102 -12.56 -0.65 3.31
C ALA A 102 -11.40 0.29 3.66
N GLN A 103 -10.88 0.21 4.90
CA GLN A 103 -9.69 0.97 5.31
C GLN A 103 -8.45 0.60 4.49
N PHE A 104 -8.25 -0.70 4.25
CA PHE A 104 -7.15 -1.19 3.42
C PHE A 104 -7.26 -0.68 1.97
N GLN A 105 -8.44 -0.76 1.35
CA GLN A 105 -8.66 -0.24 -0.01
C GLN A 105 -8.39 1.26 -0.10
N LYS A 106 -8.78 2.04 0.92
CA LYS A 106 -8.48 3.47 0.98
C LYS A 106 -6.97 3.75 0.96
N ILE A 107 -6.20 3.04 1.79
CA ILE A 107 -4.74 3.18 1.85
C ILE A 107 -4.09 2.68 0.57
N ARG A 108 -4.56 1.54 0.04
CA ARG A 108 -4.11 0.97 -1.24
C ARG A 108 -4.23 2.01 -2.36
N ASN A 109 -5.40 2.61 -2.52
CA ASN A 109 -5.65 3.60 -3.57
C ASN A 109 -4.80 4.86 -3.38
N GLN A 110 -4.60 5.33 -2.14
CA GLN A 110 -3.72 6.47 -1.86
C GLN A 110 -2.27 6.16 -2.21
N ARG A 111 -1.79 4.95 -1.90
CA ARG A 111 -0.44 4.49 -2.24
C ARG A 111 -0.27 4.35 -3.75
N SER A 112 -1.21 3.69 -4.45
CA SER A 112 -1.20 3.56 -5.91
C SER A 112 -1.16 4.92 -6.59
N LYS A 113 -2.01 5.86 -6.14
CA LYS A 113 -2.10 7.20 -6.71
C LYS A 113 -0.76 7.94 -6.58
N ARG A 114 -0.20 8.03 -5.37
CA ARG A 114 1.08 8.71 -5.14
C ARG A 114 2.23 8.08 -5.92
N PHE A 115 2.24 6.75 -6.05
CA PHE A 115 3.23 6.04 -6.84
C PHE A 115 3.11 6.40 -8.32
N ASN A 116 1.90 6.30 -8.88
CA ASN A 116 1.65 6.59 -10.30
C ASN A 116 1.92 8.05 -10.65
N ASP A 117 1.54 8.99 -9.78
CA ASP A 117 1.81 10.42 -9.97
C ASP A 117 3.33 10.68 -10.11
N ALA A 118 4.14 10.08 -9.22
CA ALA A 118 5.60 10.18 -9.29
C ALA A 118 6.19 9.44 -10.49
N PHE A 119 5.74 8.22 -10.74
CA PHE A 119 6.23 7.37 -11.83
C PHE A 119 5.98 8.01 -13.20
N SER A 120 4.77 8.49 -13.47
CA SER A 120 4.43 9.13 -14.74
C SER A 120 5.23 10.41 -14.97
N HIS A 121 5.47 11.21 -13.92
CA HIS A 121 6.30 12.41 -14.03
C HIS A 121 7.76 12.06 -14.36
N ILE A 122 8.34 11.10 -13.62
CA ILE A 122 9.73 10.67 -13.81
C ILE A 122 9.92 10.01 -15.19
N ASP A 123 9.00 9.16 -15.65
CA ASP A 123 9.09 8.50 -16.96
C ASP A 123 9.01 9.51 -18.12
N GLN A 124 8.14 10.53 -18.02
CA GLN A 124 8.08 11.62 -19.00
C GLN A 124 9.35 12.46 -19.00
N ALA A 125 9.83 12.85 -17.82
CA ALA A 125 11.06 13.63 -17.69
C ALA A 125 12.28 12.86 -18.21
N LEU A 126 12.37 11.56 -17.91
CA LEU A 126 13.45 10.67 -18.36
C LEU A 126 13.52 10.61 -19.88
N LYS A 127 12.38 10.48 -20.58
CA LYS A 127 12.34 10.45 -22.05
C LYS A 127 12.95 11.72 -22.64
N THR A 128 12.52 12.88 -22.17
CA THR A 128 13.02 14.17 -22.65
C THR A 128 14.51 14.34 -22.33
N ILE A 129 14.90 14.13 -21.07
CA ILE A 129 16.28 14.34 -20.61
C ILE A 129 17.24 13.40 -21.33
N TYR A 130 16.90 12.11 -21.45
CA TYR A 130 17.79 11.14 -22.11
C TYR A 130 17.95 11.46 -23.60
N THR A 131 16.88 11.87 -24.28
CA THR A 131 16.97 12.32 -25.67
C THR A 131 17.87 13.54 -25.80
N ASP A 132 17.74 14.54 -24.93
CA ASP A 132 18.61 15.74 -24.94
C ASP A 132 20.07 15.41 -24.66
N MET A 133 20.35 14.54 -23.68
CA MET A 133 21.70 14.11 -23.29
C MET A 133 22.41 13.28 -24.37
N THR A 134 21.64 12.62 -25.24
CA THR A 134 22.19 11.76 -26.30
C THR A 134 22.13 12.39 -27.69
N LYS A 135 21.42 13.51 -27.86
CA LYS A 135 21.35 14.29 -29.10
C LYS A 135 22.74 14.78 -29.51
N SER A 136 23.03 14.71 -30.81
CA SER A 136 24.29 15.17 -31.38
C SER A 136 24.10 15.64 -32.82
N SER A 137 25.02 16.44 -33.35
CA SER A 137 25.01 16.84 -34.76
C SER A 137 25.00 15.64 -35.72
N LYS A 138 25.58 14.50 -35.31
CA LYS A 138 25.56 13.24 -36.09
C LYS A 138 24.23 12.48 -35.93
N HIS A 139 23.52 12.67 -34.83
CA HIS A 139 22.31 11.92 -34.47
C HIS A 139 21.27 12.88 -33.88
N PRO A 140 20.48 13.57 -34.73
CA PRO A 140 19.57 14.63 -34.28
C PRO A 140 18.35 14.10 -33.51
N LEU A 141 17.99 12.82 -33.68
CA LEU A 141 16.89 12.19 -32.95
C LEU A 141 17.28 11.68 -31.55
N GLY A 142 18.58 11.60 -31.22
CA GLY A 142 19.06 11.05 -29.95
C GLY A 142 18.67 9.58 -29.72
N GLY A 143 18.82 9.13 -28.48
CA GLY A 143 18.37 7.85 -27.96
C GLY A 143 17.01 7.96 -27.25
N LYS A 144 16.49 6.81 -26.82
CA LYS A 144 15.23 6.70 -26.08
C LYS A 144 15.45 5.94 -24.78
N ALA A 145 14.83 6.37 -23.69
CA ALA A 145 14.81 5.65 -22.42
C ALA A 145 13.40 5.67 -21.84
N PHE A 146 13.01 4.59 -21.15
CA PHE A 146 11.71 4.49 -20.51
C PHE A 146 11.76 3.52 -19.33
N LEU A 147 10.81 3.69 -18.42
CA LEU A 147 10.61 2.79 -17.28
C LEU A 147 9.44 1.86 -17.58
N SER A 148 9.59 0.58 -17.26
CA SER A 148 8.50 -0.41 -17.37
C SER A 148 8.24 -1.05 -16.01
N LEU A 149 6.97 -1.22 -15.68
CA LEU A 149 6.50 -1.84 -14.44
C LEU A 149 6.19 -3.31 -14.72
N ASP A 150 6.59 -4.21 -13.81
CA ASP A 150 6.27 -5.64 -13.95
C ASP A 150 4.79 -5.93 -13.66
N ASP A 151 4.17 -5.17 -12.74
CA ASP A 151 2.76 -5.27 -12.38
C ASP A 151 2.08 -3.90 -12.50
N SER A 152 1.02 -3.80 -13.30
CA SER A 152 0.25 -2.56 -13.49
C SER A 152 -0.82 -2.33 -12.43
N GLU A 153 -1.28 -3.37 -11.72
CA GLU A 153 -2.35 -3.29 -10.72
C GLU A 153 -1.80 -2.86 -9.35
N GLU A 154 -0.66 -3.42 -8.95
CA GLU A 154 0.05 -3.07 -7.71
C GLU A 154 1.52 -2.72 -7.97
N PRO A 155 1.79 -1.59 -8.66
CA PRO A 155 3.13 -1.28 -9.16
C PRO A 155 4.17 -1.02 -8.05
N TYR A 156 3.72 -0.73 -6.84
CA TYR A 156 4.56 -0.59 -5.64
C TYR A 156 4.98 -1.91 -4.99
N ARG A 157 4.49 -3.06 -5.49
CA ARG A 157 4.92 -4.41 -5.08
C ARG A 157 5.82 -5.06 -6.13
N GLY A 158 5.58 -4.76 -7.40
CA GLY A 158 6.38 -5.26 -8.52
C GLY A 158 7.75 -4.61 -8.64
N GLY A 159 8.59 -5.19 -9.50
CA GLY A 159 9.82 -4.57 -9.94
C GLY A 159 9.59 -3.46 -10.96
N MET A 160 10.56 -2.54 -11.05
CA MET A 160 10.65 -1.55 -12.10
C MET A 160 11.91 -1.82 -12.91
N LYS A 161 11.76 -1.96 -14.23
CA LYS A 161 12.86 -2.16 -15.17
C LYS A 161 13.18 -0.85 -15.88
N PHE A 162 14.46 -0.50 -15.89
CA PHE A 162 14.97 0.67 -16.58
C PHE A 162 15.58 0.27 -17.92
N ASN A 163 15.00 0.76 -19.01
CA ASN A 163 15.42 0.45 -20.36
C ASN A 163 15.98 1.69 -21.05
N ALA A 164 17.16 1.56 -21.66
CA ALA A 164 17.80 2.62 -22.42
C ALA A 164 18.25 2.10 -23.80
N MET A 165 17.89 2.83 -24.84
CA MET A 165 18.31 2.61 -26.23
C MET A 165 19.19 3.78 -26.68
N PRO A 166 20.51 3.58 -26.75
CA PRO A 166 21.42 4.55 -27.35
C PRO A 166 21.10 4.79 -28.84
N PRO A 167 21.54 5.92 -29.42
CA PRO A 167 21.30 6.21 -30.84
C PRO A 167 21.89 5.11 -31.74
N MET A 168 21.15 4.76 -32.79
CA MET A 168 21.49 3.70 -33.76
C MET A 168 21.63 2.28 -33.20
N LYS A 169 21.32 2.02 -31.93
CA LYS A 169 21.35 0.68 -31.34
C LYS A 169 19.96 0.10 -31.14
N ARG A 170 19.87 -1.23 -31.24
CA ARG A 170 18.65 -1.98 -30.89
C ARG A 170 18.50 -2.04 -29.37
N PHE A 171 17.27 -2.34 -28.93
CA PHE A 171 16.98 -2.66 -27.53
C PHE A 171 17.91 -3.75 -27.01
N ARG A 172 18.54 -3.49 -25.87
CA ARG A 172 19.39 -4.41 -25.12
C ARG A 172 19.19 -4.15 -23.63
N ASP A 173 19.41 -5.17 -22.82
CA ASP A 173 19.39 -5.03 -21.37
C ASP A 173 20.48 -4.06 -20.91
N MET A 174 20.20 -3.35 -19.81
CA MET A 174 21.11 -2.34 -19.24
C MET A 174 22.52 -2.92 -19.00
N GLU A 175 22.62 -4.19 -18.60
CA GLU A 175 23.89 -4.87 -18.34
C GLU A 175 24.79 -4.99 -19.58
N GLN A 176 24.20 -5.02 -20.78
CA GLN A 176 24.91 -5.17 -22.05
C GLN A 176 25.34 -3.83 -22.67
N LEU A 177 25.00 -2.70 -22.04
CA LEU A 177 25.43 -1.38 -22.48
C LEU A 177 26.90 -1.11 -22.11
N SER A 178 27.55 -0.21 -22.86
CA SER A 178 28.91 0.22 -22.53
C SER A 178 28.95 1.01 -21.22
N GLY A 179 30.12 1.10 -20.58
CA GLY A 179 30.27 1.86 -19.33
C GLY A 179 29.79 3.31 -19.45
N GLY A 180 30.20 4.02 -20.52
CA GLY A 180 29.76 5.40 -20.76
C GLY A 180 28.26 5.51 -21.05
N GLU A 181 27.67 4.55 -21.76
CA GLU A 181 26.22 4.53 -22.01
C GLU A 181 25.43 4.31 -20.72
N LYS A 182 25.89 3.41 -19.84
CA LYS A 182 25.32 3.20 -18.51
C LYS A 182 25.38 4.48 -17.67
N THR A 183 26.51 5.19 -17.70
CA THR A 183 26.67 6.45 -16.96
C THR A 183 25.72 7.53 -17.46
N VAL A 184 25.58 7.72 -18.78
CA VAL A 184 24.63 8.70 -19.34
C VAL A 184 23.18 8.32 -18.99
N ALA A 185 22.83 7.04 -19.05
CA ALA A 185 21.52 6.55 -18.66
C ALA A 185 21.23 6.80 -17.17
N ALA A 186 22.20 6.50 -16.29
CA ALA A 186 22.10 6.74 -14.86
C ALA A 186 21.95 8.24 -14.51
N LEU A 187 22.78 9.10 -15.11
CA LEU A 187 22.67 10.55 -14.94
C LEU A 187 21.32 11.09 -15.43
N SER A 188 20.81 10.57 -16.54
CA SER A 188 19.49 10.99 -17.06
C SER A 188 18.36 10.62 -16.11
N LEU A 189 18.41 9.41 -15.52
CA LEU A 189 17.45 8.98 -14.50
C LEU A 189 17.56 9.83 -13.22
N LEU A 190 18.78 10.15 -12.81
CA LEU A 190 19.05 10.98 -11.64
C LEU A 190 18.46 12.39 -11.80
N PHE A 191 18.66 13.01 -12.96
CA PHE A 191 18.04 14.30 -13.28
C PHE A 191 16.51 14.23 -13.44
N ALA A 192 15.96 13.10 -13.90
CA ALA A 192 14.52 12.89 -13.96
C ALA A 192 13.88 12.74 -12.56
N ILE A 193 14.58 12.10 -11.62
CA ILE A 193 14.15 12.04 -10.21
C ILE A 193 14.21 13.44 -9.59
N HIS A 194 15.28 14.19 -9.87
CA HIS A 194 15.44 15.55 -9.38
C HIS A 194 14.33 16.50 -9.89
N SER A 195 13.83 16.31 -11.11
CA SER A 195 12.73 17.15 -11.63
C SER A 195 11.41 16.94 -10.88
N PHE A 196 11.17 15.76 -10.31
CA PHE A 196 9.96 15.51 -9.50
C PHE A 196 10.05 16.17 -8.11
N ARG A 197 11.24 16.15 -7.50
CA ARG A 197 11.49 16.80 -6.21
C ARG A 197 12.81 17.57 -6.28
N PRO A 198 12.78 18.87 -6.63
CA PRO A 198 13.98 19.65 -6.82
C PRO A 198 14.74 19.79 -5.49
N ALA A 199 16.02 19.46 -5.52
CA ALA A 199 16.94 19.70 -4.43
C ALA A 199 17.68 21.03 -4.65
N PRO A 200 18.00 21.79 -3.60
CA PRO A 200 18.67 23.09 -3.75
C PRO A 200 20.10 22.96 -4.32
N PHE A 201 20.76 21.82 -4.07
CA PHE A 201 22.08 21.54 -4.59
C PHE A 201 22.25 20.07 -4.98
N PHE A 202 23.25 19.81 -5.82
CA PHE A 202 23.60 18.49 -6.33
C PHE A 202 25.12 18.31 -6.27
N VAL A 203 25.59 17.18 -5.71
CA VAL A 203 27.02 16.85 -5.63
C VAL A 203 27.30 15.63 -6.49
N MET A 204 28.25 15.72 -7.41
CA MET A 204 28.68 14.63 -8.28
C MET A 204 30.17 14.38 -8.12
N ASP A 205 30.53 13.13 -7.87
CA ASP A 205 31.92 12.72 -7.63
C ASP A 205 32.38 11.78 -8.76
N GLU A 206 33.42 12.17 -9.48
CA GLU A 206 34.09 11.42 -10.56
C GLU A 206 33.15 10.75 -11.59
N ILE A 207 32.00 11.37 -11.84
CA ILE A 207 30.99 10.84 -12.78
C ILE A 207 31.49 10.76 -14.23
N ASP A 208 32.60 11.43 -14.52
CA ASP A 208 33.22 11.56 -15.82
C ASP A 208 34.24 10.46 -16.11
N ALA A 209 34.61 9.62 -15.14
CA ALA A 209 35.62 8.56 -15.30
C ALA A 209 35.30 7.61 -16.48
N ALA A 210 34.03 7.21 -16.62
CA ALA A 210 33.57 6.29 -17.67
C ALA A 210 33.06 6.99 -18.95
N LEU A 211 33.09 8.33 -19.00
CA LEU A 211 32.59 9.11 -20.15
C LEU A 211 33.72 9.51 -21.11
N ASP A 212 33.43 9.56 -22.40
CA ASP A 212 34.32 10.17 -23.39
C ASP A 212 34.14 11.70 -23.41
N ASN A 213 35.08 12.41 -24.04
CA ASN A 213 35.06 13.88 -24.10
C ASN A 213 33.77 14.43 -24.72
N VAL A 214 33.19 13.71 -25.69
CA VAL A 214 31.95 14.10 -26.36
C VAL A 214 30.76 14.02 -25.39
N ASN A 215 30.63 12.95 -24.60
CA ASN A 215 29.51 12.87 -23.66
C ASN A 215 29.73 13.73 -22.41
N VAL A 216 30.97 13.93 -21.96
CA VAL A 216 31.30 14.93 -20.92
C VAL A 216 30.76 16.31 -21.31
N LEU A 217 31.07 16.77 -22.53
CA LEU A 217 30.59 18.05 -23.04
C LEU A 217 29.06 18.20 -23.03
N LYS A 218 28.34 17.12 -23.36
CA LYS A 218 26.86 17.13 -23.34
C LYS A 218 26.32 17.25 -21.92
N VAL A 219 26.89 16.49 -20.98
CA VAL A 219 26.53 16.55 -19.55
C VAL A 219 26.79 17.96 -19.02
N CYS A 220 27.95 18.55 -19.32
CA CYS A 220 28.28 19.92 -18.90
C CYS A 220 27.31 20.96 -19.47
N ASN A 221 26.97 20.85 -20.76
CA ASN A 221 26.01 21.77 -21.39
C ASN A 221 24.62 21.67 -20.76
N TYR A 222 24.18 20.46 -20.46
CA TYR A 222 22.91 20.21 -19.80
C TYR A 222 22.89 20.80 -18.38
N ILE A 223 23.95 20.58 -17.58
CA ILE A 223 24.09 21.18 -16.24
C ILE A 223 24.10 22.71 -16.34
N ARG A 224 24.86 23.28 -17.28
CA ARG A 224 24.94 24.73 -17.49
C ARG A 224 23.57 25.32 -17.86
N GLN A 225 22.80 24.65 -18.70
CA GLN A 225 21.46 25.10 -19.08
C GLN A 225 20.48 25.10 -17.90
N ARG A 226 20.66 24.19 -16.94
CA ARG A 226 19.83 24.10 -15.72
C ARG A 226 20.46 24.70 -14.46
N SER A 227 21.59 25.38 -14.59
CA SER A 227 22.30 26.00 -13.46
C SER A 227 21.50 27.11 -12.76
N GLY A 228 20.45 27.65 -13.40
CA GLY A 228 19.49 28.56 -12.77
C GLY A 228 18.49 27.87 -11.83
N ASP A 229 18.28 26.56 -11.99
CA ASP A 229 17.28 25.81 -11.22
C ASP A 229 17.86 25.19 -9.94
N PHE A 230 19.14 24.80 -9.97
CA PHE A 230 19.83 24.18 -8.83
C PHE A 230 21.34 24.44 -8.84
N GLN A 231 21.97 24.43 -7.66
CA GLN A 231 23.42 24.53 -7.55
C GLN A 231 24.08 23.17 -7.80
N CYS A 232 25.10 23.12 -8.66
CA CYS A 232 25.81 21.88 -8.98
C CYS A 232 27.28 21.96 -8.56
N ILE A 233 27.71 21.04 -7.70
CA ILE A 233 29.10 20.87 -7.26
C ILE A 233 29.61 19.58 -7.88
N VAL A 234 30.66 19.67 -8.69
CA VAL A 234 31.23 18.51 -9.36
C VAL A 234 32.70 18.37 -9.01
N ILE A 235 33.07 17.16 -8.61
CA ILE A 235 34.44 16.72 -8.40
C ILE A 235 34.82 15.92 -9.64
N SER A 236 35.83 16.39 -10.38
CA SER A 236 36.25 15.80 -11.65
C SER A 236 37.73 16.09 -11.88
N LEU A 237 38.39 15.18 -12.57
CA LEU A 237 39.78 15.32 -13.02
C LEU A 237 39.90 15.71 -14.51
N LYS A 238 38.79 15.78 -15.26
CA LYS A 238 38.81 16.15 -16.68
C LYS A 238 38.66 17.66 -16.86
N ASP A 239 39.67 18.24 -17.50
CA ASP A 239 39.72 19.64 -17.94
C ASP A 239 38.43 20.08 -18.65
N MET A 240 37.96 19.29 -19.61
CA MET A 240 36.74 19.57 -20.37
C MET A 240 35.49 19.73 -19.51
N PHE A 241 35.45 19.16 -18.30
CA PHE A 241 34.32 19.28 -17.40
C PHE A 241 34.36 20.60 -16.63
N TYR A 242 35.48 20.86 -15.94
CA TYR A 242 35.60 22.00 -15.03
C TYR A 242 35.94 23.32 -15.75
N GLU A 243 36.40 23.30 -17.00
CA GLU A 243 36.58 24.52 -17.81
C GLU A 243 35.27 25.30 -18.02
N ARG A 244 34.13 24.62 -17.96
CA ARG A 244 32.80 25.23 -18.16
C ARG A 244 32.13 25.67 -16.86
N SER A 245 32.79 25.55 -15.71
CA SER A 245 32.23 25.94 -14.42
C SER A 245 32.25 27.45 -14.20
N ASN A 246 31.47 27.94 -13.23
CA ASN A 246 31.53 29.35 -12.82
C ASN A 246 32.71 29.62 -11.87
N SER A 247 33.07 28.63 -11.06
CA SER A 247 34.16 28.74 -10.10
C SER A 247 34.86 27.40 -9.95
N LEU A 248 36.15 27.44 -9.65
CA LEU A 248 36.99 26.28 -9.35
C LEU A 248 37.39 26.29 -7.89
N ILE A 249 37.38 25.10 -7.31
CA ILE A 249 37.90 24.84 -5.97
C ILE A 249 39.04 23.84 -6.14
N GLY A 250 40.28 24.33 -6.04
CA GLY A 250 41.49 23.53 -6.11
C GLY A 250 41.88 23.03 -4.72
N ILE A 251 42.05 21.73 -4.56
CA ILE A 251 42.52 21.11 -3.33
C ILE A 251 43.97 20.65 -3.54
N CYS A 252 44.90 21.10 -2.70
CA CYS A 252 46.30 20.70 -2.77
C CYS A 252 46.79 20.20 -1.40
N ARG A 253 47.70 19.22 -1.42
CA ARG A 253 48.30 18.68 -0.19
C ARG A 253 49.50 19.53 0.20
N ASP A 254 49.48 20.07 1.41
CA ASP A 254 50.64 20.65 2.05
C ASP A 254 51.47 19.54 2.70
N VAL A 255 52.58 19.19 2.04
CA VAL A 255 53.47 18.12 2.48
C VAL A 255 54.16 18.46 3.81
N ALA A 256 54.39 19.75 4.10
CA ALA A 256 55.09 20.16 5.32
C ALA A 256 54.23 19.97 6.57
N THR A 257 52.92 20.20 6.45
CA THR A 257 51.96 20.09 7.57
C THR A 257 51.11 18.81 7.50
N ASN A 258 51.33 17.98 6.48
CA ASN A 258 50.51 16.81 6.15
C ASN A 258 48.99 17.10 6.16
N SER A 259 48.62 18.28 5.66
CA SER A 259 47.24 18.77 5.63
C SER A 259 46.79 19.10 4.20
N SER A 260 45.48 19.25 3.97
CA SER A 260 44.95 19.72 2.69
C SER A 260 44.65 21.21 2.76
N LYS A 261 45.10 21.97 1.76
CA LYS A 261 44.78 23.39 1.57
C LYS A 261 43.82 23.56 0.40
N THR A 262 42.98 24.59 0.49
CA THR A 262 41.98 24.90 -0.53
C THR A 262 42.29 26.25 -1.13
N LEU A 263 42.22 26.31 -2.46
CA LEU A 263 42.34 27.52 -3.26
C LEU A 263 41.06 27.66 -4.08
N THR A 264 40.58 28.88 -4.27
CA THR A 264 39.38 29.15 -5.07
C THR A 264 39.73 30.09 -6.21
N LEU A 265 39.11 29.88 -7.35
CA LEU A 265 39.27 30.72 -8.53
C LEU A 265 37.89 30.97 -9.16
N ASP A 266 37.53 32.23 -9.33
CA ASP A 266 36.35 32.62 -10.10
C ASP A 266 36.69 32.59 -11.59
N LEU A 267 35.93 31.82 -12.39
CA LEU A 267 36.14 31.72 -13.84
C LEU A 267 35.29 32.71 -14.63
N THR A 268 34.30 33.36 -14.00
CA THR A 268 33.38 34.27 -14.71
C THR A 268 34.08 35.48 -15.33
N GLN A 269 35.21 35.89 -14.74
CA GLN A 269 36.11 36.95 -15.23
C GLN A 269 36.83 36.60 -16.55
N TYR A 270 36.87 35.32 -16.94
CA TYR A 270 37.51 34.86 -18.18
C TYR A 270 36.51 34.38 -19.24
N ASP A 271 35.20 34.49 -18.97
CA ASP A 271 34.17 34.06 -19.93
C ASP A 271 34.08 35.06 -21.09
N THR A 272 34.73 34.73 -22.21
CA THR A 272 34.75 35.54 -23.45
C THR A 272 33.37 35.69 -24.08
N SER A 273 32.35 34.94 -23.64
CA SER A 273 30.98 35.08 -24.12
C SER A 273 30.20 36.24 -23.48
N LYS A 274 30.73 36.86 -22.42
CA LYS A 274 30.08 37.96 -21.67
C LYS A 274 30.77 39.32 -21.81
N GLN A 275 31.73 39.48 -22.72
CA GLN A 275 32.23 40.83 -23.01
C GLN A 275 31.10 41.65 -23.65
N PRO A 276 30.68 42.80 -23.07
CA PRO A 276 29.91 43.76 -23.83
C PRO A 276 30.75 44.14 -25.04
N ALA A 277 30.16 44.09 -26.24
CA ALA A 277 30.79 44.65 -27.42
C ALA A 277 31.27 46.07 -27.07
N GLU A 278 32.59 46.26 -27.02
CA GLU A 278 33.16 47.59 -26.93
C GLU A 278 32.62 48.38 -28.13
N GLU A 279 31.84 49.42 -27.84
CA GLU A 279 31.46 50.41 -28.83
C GLU A 279 32.74 50.98 -29.45
N VAL A 280 33.01 50.60 -30.69
CA VAL A 280 34.04 51.22 -31.53
C VAL A 280 33.73 52.71 -31.62
N PRO A 281 34.61 53.63 -31.16
CA PRO A 281 34.36 55.05 -31.31
C PRO A 281 34.48 55.41 -32.79
N GLY A 282 33.36 55.77 -33.43
CA GLY A 282 33.34 56.40 -34.75
C GLY A 282 34.11 57.73 -34.73
N PRO A 283 34.58 58.22 -35.90
CA PRO A 283 35.52 59.33 -35.96
C PRO A 283 34.91 60.62 -35.41
N SER A 284 35.65 61.25 -34.51
CA SER A 284 35.29 62.44 -33.76
C SER A 284 34.96 63.65 -34.64
N ARG A 285 33.71 64.14 -34.56
CA ARG A 285 33.35 65.49 -34.99
C ARG A 285 33.82 66.49 -33.93
N LYS A 286 34.82 67.29 -34.29
CA LYS A 286 35.30 68.44 -33.53
C LYS A 286 34.13 69.36 -33.15
N SER A 287 33.95 69.61 -31.86
CA SER A 287 33.29 70.82 -31.38
C SER A 287 34.05 71.35 -30.17
N SER A 288 34.45 72.60 -30.32
CA SER A 288 35.27 73.39 -29.41
C SER A 288 34.49 73.72 -28.14
N GLY A 289 35.11 73.63 -26.95
CA GLY A 289 34.49 74.23 -25.78
C GLY A 289 35.04 73.83 -24.41
N ARG A 290 36.01 74.61 -23.94
CA ARG A 290 36.15 75.05 -22.54
C ARG A 290 36.76 74.05 -21.53
N ILE A 291 38.05 74.31 -21.30
CA ILE A 291 38.88 73.85 -20.19
C ILE A 291 38.22 74.22 -18.84
N LYS A 292 38.01 73.22 -17.98
CA LYS A 292 37.92 73.41 -16.51
C LYS A 292 38.86 72.42 -15.83
N ARG A 293 39.86 72.97 -15.14
CA ARG A 293 40.82 72.29 -14.27
C ARG A 293 40.09 71.61 -13.11
N ALA A 294 40.47 70.37 -12.79
CA ALA A 294 40.19 69.76 -11.49
C ALA A 294 41.45 69.09 -10.93
N ARG A 295 41.64 69.31 -9.63
CA ARG A 295 42.81 69.09 -8.78
C ARG A 295 43.25 67.63 -8.68
N ILE A 296 44.57 67.44 -8.64
CA ILE A 296 45.26 66.27 -8.10
C ILE A 296 45.13 66.33 -6.57
N SER A 297 44.66 65.24 -5.94
CA SER A 297 44.85 65.00 -4.51
C SER A 297 45.61 63.69 -4.31
N SER A 298 46.91 63.82 -4.13
CA SER A 298 47.77 62.84 -3.48
C SER A 298 47.50 62.87 -1.97
N ALA A 299 47.26 61.72 -1.36
CA ALA A 299 47.35 61.56 0.08
C ALA A 299 48.16 60.29 0.39
N ASN A 300 49.45 60.51 0.66
CA ASN A 300 50.26 59.66 1.53
C ASN A 300 49.95 60.03 2.98
N ALA A 301 49.74 59.04 3.84
CA ALA A 301 50.10 59.01 5.27
C ALA A 301 49.79 57.57 5.76
N SER A 302 50.77 56.69 5.96
CA SER A 302 51.62 56.60 7.16
C SER A 302 50.87 56.16 8.41
N GLN A 303 50.91 54.87 8.70
CA GLN A 303 51.52 54.27 9.90
C GLN A 303 51.85 52.80 9.62
#